data_AF-A0A2H0TRJ2-F1
#
_entry.id   AF-A0A2H0TRJ2-F1
#
_cell.length_a   1.000
_cell.length_b   1.000
_cell.length_c   1.000
_cell.angle_alpha   90.00
_cell.angle_beta   90.00
_cell.angle_gamma   90.00
#
_symmetry.space_group_name_H-M   'P 1'
#
loop_
_entity.id
_entity.type
_entity.pdbx_description
1 polymer ?
#
loop_
_entity_poly.entity_id
_entity_poly.type
_entity_poly.pdbx_seq_one_letter_code
_entity_poly.pdbx_strand_id
1 'polypeptide(L)'
;MISKQNKFIAAIALQVVILLVIILFKASVAISGTEVLLKIKPVDPRDLLRGDYITFQYDISDLNFNQVYGMDIENGQTVYAVLEPGEKYASVRY
;
A
#
# COMPACT_ATOMS: atom_id res chain seq x y z
N MET A 1 37.06 -23.14 -25.03
CA MET A 1 36.84 -21.68 -24.90
C MET A 1 35.47 -21.33 -25.45
N ILE A 2 34.63 -20.62 -24.69
CA ILE A 2 33.31 -20.16 -25.17
C ILE A 2 33.52 -19.07 -26.24
N SER A 3 32.82 -19.15 -27.38
CA SER A 3 32.92 -18.17 -28.47
C SER A 3 32.41 -16.79 -28.02
N LYS A 4 32.92 -15.70 -28.64
CA LYS A 4 32.49 -14.33 -28.32
C LYS A 4 30.97 -14.14 -28.53
N GLN A 5 30.42 -14.77 -29.56
CA GLN A 5 28.98 -14.77 -29.84
C GLN A 5 28.17 -15.42 -28.71
N ASN A 6 28.61 -16.58 -28.22
CA ASN A 6 27.91 -17.28 -27.13
C ASN A 6 27.94 -16.46 -25.83
N LYS A 7 29.04 -15.74 -25.56
CA LYS A 7 29.11 -14.82 -24.40
C LYS A 7 28.15 -13.64 -24.53
N PHE A 8 28.03 -13.08 -25.73
CA PHE A 8 27.11 -11.98 -26.01
C PHE A 8 25.64 -12.41 -25.85
N ILE A 9 25.28 -13.57 -26.40
CA ILE A 9 23.94 -14.16 -26.24
C ILE A 9 23.66 -14.44 -24.75
N ALA A 10 24.62 -14.98 -24.01
CA ALA A 10 24.46 -15.22 -22.58
C ALA A 10 24.24 -13.92 -21.79
N ALA A 11 24.91 -12.83 -22.14
CA ALA A 11 24.72 -11.53 -21.50
C ALA A 11 23.31 -10.97 -21.74
N ILE A 12 22.80 -11.08 -22.98
CA ILE A 12 21.43 -10.67 -23.31
C ILE A 12 20.40 -11.55 -22.57
N ALA A 13 20.60 -12.87 -22.60
CA ALA A 13 19.71 -13.80 -21.91
C ALA A 13 19.64 -13.51 -20.41
N LEU A 14 20.78 -13.21 -19.78
CA LEU A 14 20.83 -12.80 -18.38
C LEU A 14 20.02 -11.53 -18.13
N GLN A 15 20.14 -10.51 -18.99
CA GLN A 15 19.36 -9.28 -18.87
C GLN A 15 17.85 -9.55 -18.99
N VAL A 16 17.43 -10.37 -19.95
CA VAL A 16 16.02 -10.76 -20.12
C VAL A 16 15.49 -11.51 -18.90
N VAL A 17 16.28 -12.44 -18.34
CA VAL A 17 15.92 -13.17 -17.12
C VAL A 17 15.73 -12.23 -15.95
N ILE A 18 16.63 -11.26 -15.75
CA ILE A 18 16.50 -10.26 -14.67
C ILE A 18 15.19 -9.48 -14.81
N LEU A 19 14.85 -9.02 -16.01
CA LEU A 19 13.59 -8.31 -16.26
C LEU A 19 12.37 -9.19 -15.97
N LEU A 20 12.40 -10.45 -16.41
CA LEU A 20 11.32 -11.41 -16.14
C LEU A 20 11.13 -11.66 -14.65
N VAL A 21 12.21 -11.78 -13.87
CA VAL A 21 12.14 -11.95 -12.41
C VAL A 21 11.43 -10.76 -11.76
N ILE A 22 11.75 -9.53 -12.15
CA ILE A 22 11.10 -8.31 -11.61
C ILE A 22 9.61 -8.31 -11.94
N ILE A 23 9.25 -8.67 -13.18
CA ILE A 23 7.84 -8.73 -13.62
C ILE A 23 7.08 -9.78 -12.81
N LEU A 24 7.62 -10.99 -12.70
CA LEU A 24 6.99 -12.09 -11.97
C LEU A 24 6.84 -11.78 -10.49
N PHE A 25 7.82 -11.12 -9.88
CA PHE A 25 7.75 -10.70 -8.48
C PHE A 25 6.65 -9.66 -8.24
N LYS A 26 6.47 -8.71 -9.16
CA LYS A 26 5.37 -7.73 -9.04
C LYS A 26 4.01 -8.35 -9.34
N ALA A 27 3.96 -9.23 -10.33
CA ALA A 27 2.74 -9.93 -10.71
C ALA A 27 2.27 -10.89 -9.60
N SER A 28 3.20 -11.54 -8.88
CA SER A 28 2.83 -12.42 -7.78
C SER A 28 2.08 -11.65 -6.68
N VAL A 29 2.54 -10.46 -6.29
CA VAL A 29 1.83 -9.62 -5.31
C VAL A 29 0.41 -9.26 -5.79
N ALA A 30 0.23 -8.97 -7.08
CA ALA A 30 -1.08 -8.66 -7.63
C ALA A 30 -2.01 -9.89 -7.72
N ILE A 31 -1.45 -11.08 -7.99
CA ILE A 31 -2.23 -12.32 -8.19
C ILE A 31 -2.53 -13.02 -6.86
N SER A 32 -1.56 -13.08 -5.95
CA SER A 32 -1.67 -13.80 -4.68
C SER A 32 -1.84 -12.89 -3.47
N GLY A 33 -1.83 -11.57 -3.66
CA GLY A 33 -2.04 -10.62 -2.58
C GLY A 33 -3.47 -10.68 -2.05
N THR A 34 -3.63 -10.40 -0.76
CA THR A 34 -4.94 -10.20 -0.16
C THR A 34 -5.42 -8.79 -0.48
N GLU A 35 -6.51 -8.68 -1.23
CA GLU A 35 -7.14 -7.39 -1.51
C GLU A 35 -7.80 -6.84 -0.22
N VAL A 36 -7.41 -5.62 0.17
CA VAL A 36 -7.95 -4.92 1.34
C VAL A 36 -8.54 -3.60 0.89
N LEU A 37 -9.87 -3.54 0.82
CA LEU A 37 -10.60 -2.33 0.42
C LEU A 37 -10.87 -1.44 1.64
N LEU A 38 -10.33 -0.23 1.64
CA LEU A 38 -10.59 0.76 2.68
C LEU A 38 -11.69 1.73 2.26
N LYS A 39 -12.63 1.99 3.15
CA LYS A 39 -13.71 2.93 2.90
C LYS A 39 -13.19 4.37 3.02
N ILE A 40 -13.31 5.12 1.92
CA ILE A 40 -12.97 6.54 1.88
C ILE A 40 -14.05 7.34 2.60
N LYS A 41 -13.62 8.27 3.45
CA LYS A 41 -14.44 9.29 4.08
C LYS A 41 -14.28 10.59 3.28
N PRO A 42 -15.27 10.96 2.44
CA PRO A 42 -15.18 12.17 1.64
C PRO A 42 -15.25 13.38 2.58
N VAL A 43 -14.19 14.18 2.60
CA VAL A 43 -14.17 15.49 3.25
C VAL A 43 -14.21 16.51 2.12
N ASP A 44 -15.20 17.42 2.13
CA ASP A 44 -15.29 18.53 1.18
C ASP A 44 -14.46 19.71 1.73
N PRO A 45 -13.22 19.89 1.29
CA PRO A 45 -12.27 20.73 1.99
C PRO A 45 -12.28 22.12 1.34
N ARG A 46 -13.45 22.74 1.32
CA ARG A 46 -13.58 24.10 0.81
C ARG A 46 -12.93 25.06 1.79
N ASP A 47 -11.82 25.67 1.38
CA ASP A 47 -11.21 26.78 2.09
C ASP A 47 -11.08 27.96 1.12
N LEU A 48 -11.67 29.09 1.48
CA LEU A 48 -11.70 30.31 0.67
C LEU A 48 -10.29 30.83 0.33
N LEU A 49 -9.28 30.49 1.13
CA LEU A 49 -7.89 30.96 0.95
C LEU A 49 -6.98 29.90 0.31
N ARG A 50 -7.33 28.61 0.37
CA ARG A 50 -6.52 27.51 -0.18
C ARG A 50 -7.07 26.96 -1.50
N GLY A 51 -8.27 27.36 -1.89
CA GLY A 51 -8.96 26.85 -3.07
C GLY A 51 -9.47 25.42 -2.87
N ASP A 52 -9.81 24.76 -3.97
CA ASP A 52 -10.27 23.38 -3.96
C ASP A 52 -9.07 22.42 -3.84
N TYR A 53 -8.99 21.68 -2.73
CA TYR A 53 -8.08 20.54 -2.59
C TYR A 53 -8.89 19.24 -2.39
N ILE A 54 -8.24 18.08 -2.48
CA ILE A 54 -8.89 16.80 -2.17
C ILE A 54 -8.03 16.12 -1.12
N THR A 55 -8.60 15.92 0.07
CA THR A 55 -7.98 15.11 1.11
C THR A 55 -8.63 13.74 1.12
N PHE A 56 -7.84 12.69 0.91
CA PHE A 56 -8.29 11.31 1.12
C PHE A 56 -8.15 10.98 2.61
N GLN A 57 -9.28 10.83 3.28
CA GLN A 57 -9.34 10.26 4.62
C GLN A 57 -10.02 8.90 4.55
N TYR A 58 -9.64 7.98 5.42
CA TYR A 58 -10.28 6.67 5.56
C TYR A 58 -10.98 6.59 6.90
N ASP A 59 -12.00 5.74 7.01
CA ASP A 59 -12.69 5.49 8.29
C ASP A 59 -11.69 5.00 9.38
N ILE A 60 -10.60 4.35 8.98
CA ILE A 60 -9.54 3.87 9.90
C ILE A 60 -8.60 4.97 10.39
N SER A 61 -8.62 6.15 9.77
CA SER A 61 -7.73 7.27 10.12
C SER A 61 -8.20 8.02 11.36
N ASP A 62 -9.45 7.83 11.78
CA ASP A 62 -10.01 8.43 12.98
C ASP A 62 -9.86 7.47 14.16
N LEU A 63 -8.96 7.79 15.09
CA LEU A 63 -8.85 7.08 16.36
C LEU A 63 -9.98 7.56 17.29
N ASN A 64 -10.92 6.67 17.64
CA ASN A 64 -11.96 7.05 18.59
C ASN A 64 -11.32 7.16 19.99
N PHE A 65 -11.60 8.25 20.71
CA PHE A 65 -11.06 8.47 22.06
C PHE A 65 -11.33 7.28 23.01
N ASN A 66 -12.46 6.60 22.87
CA ASN A 66 -12.78 5.42 23.68
C ASN A 66 -11.88 4.21 23.38
N GLN A 67 -11.28 4.15 22.19
CA GLN A 67 -10.38 3.06 21.77
C GLN A 67 -8.97 3.27 22.28
N VAL A 68 -8.53 4.52 22.38
CA VAL A 68 -7.19 4.91 22.88
C VAL A 68 -7.19 5.31 24.35
N TYR A 69 -8.33 5.19 25.03
CA TYR A 69 -8.46 5.53 26.44
C TYR A 69 -7.55 4.65 27.30
N GLY A 70 -6.58 5.27 27.99
CA GLY A 70 -5.59 4.58 28.81
C GLY A 70 -4.34 4.11 28.05
N MET A 71 -4.25 4.35 26.74
CA MET A 71 -3.00 4.23 26.01
C MET A 71 -2.20 5.54 26.13
N ASP A 72 -0.91 5.43 26.39
CA ASP A 72 0.02 6.56 26.35
C ASP A 72 0.45 6.79 24.90
N ILE A 73 -0.37 7.55 24.17
CA ILE A 73 -0.12 7.89 22.75
C ILE A 73 0.20 9.37 22.66
N GLU A 74 1.39 9.66 22.14
CA GLU A 74 1.85 11.01 21.89
C GLU A 74 1.52 11.49 20.47
N ASN A 75 1.33 12.80 20.31
CA ASN A 75 1.17 13.40 18.99
C ASN A 75 2.44 13.19 18.15
N GLY A 76 2.27 12.62 16.95
CA GLY A 76 3.37 12.29 16.05
C GLY A 76 3.89 10.85 16.18
N GLN A 77 3.35 10.06 17.12
CA GLN A 77 3.67 8.66 17.25
C GLN A 77 3.04 7.82 16.13
N THR A 78 3.84 6.96 15.50
CA THR A 78 3.33 5.99 14.53
C THR A 78 2.66 4.83 15.27
N VAL A 79 1.37 4.62 14.99
CA VAL A 79 0.57 3.50 15.52
C VAL A 79 0.09 2.62 14.37
N TYR A 80 -0.15 1.34 14.66
CA TYR A 80 -0.63 0.37 13.68
C TYR A 80 -2.01 -0.14 14.09
N ALA A 81 -2.96 -0.11 13.16
CA ALA A 81 -4.28 -0.69 13.34
C ALA A 81 -4.33 -2.09 12.71
N VAL A 82 -4.88 -3.06 13.45
CA VAL A 82 -5.13 -4.39 12.91
C VAL A 82 -6.44 -4.36 12.13
N LEU A 83 -6.42 -4.86 10.89
CA LEU A 83 -7.60 -4.89 10.03
C LEU A 83 -8.23 -6.28 10.02
N GLU A 84 -9.56 -6.31 10.05
CA GLU A 84 -10.38 -7.49 9.77
C GLU A 84 -10.98 -7.37 8.37
N PRO A 85 -10.89 -8.42 7.53
CA PRO A 85 -11.57 -8.45 6.24
C PRO A 85 -13.09 -8.36 6.44
N GLY A 86 -13.73 -7.35 5.85
CA GLY A 86 -15.18 -7.23 5.80
C GLY A 86 -15.74 -7.65 4.44
N GLU A 87 -17.06 -7.75 4.31
CA GLU A 87 -17.71 -8.18 3.06
C GLU A 87 -17.38 -7.31 1.84
N LYS A 88 -17.18 -6.00 2.07
CA LYS A 88 -16.84 -5.03 1.03
C LYS A 88 -15.69 -4.10 1.41
N TYR A 89 -15.64 -3.68 2.66
CA TYR A 89 -14.56 -2.83 3.19
C TYR A 89 -13.99 -3.49 4.43
N ALA A 90 -12.67 -3.47 4.57
CA ALA A 90 -12.01 -3.88 5.80
C ALA A 90 -12.29 -2.88 6.92
N SER A 91 -12.45 -3.41 8.13
CA SER A 91 -12.67 -2.62 9.35
C SER A 91 -11.50 -2.80 10.31
N VAL A 92 -11.30 -1.84 11.19
CA VAL A 92 -10.33 -2.01 12.29
C VAL A 92 -10.90 -3.02 13.27
N ARG A 93 -10.09 -4.00 13.67
CA ARG A 93 -10.36 -4.88 14.81
C ARG A 93 -10.12 -4.10 16.09
N TYR A 94 -11.19 -3.87 16.84
CA TYR A 94 -11.14 -3.21 18.14
C TYR A 94 -10.94 -4.20 19.28
#